data_AF-A0A7L2FHA1-F1
#
_entry.id   AF-A0A7L2FHA1-F1
#
_cell.length_a   1.000
_cell.length_b   1.000
_cell.length_c   1.000
_cell.angle_alpha   90.00
_cell.angle_beta   90.00
_cell.angle_gamma   90.00
#
_symmetry.space_group_name_H-M   'P 1'
#
loop_
_entity.id
_entity.type
_entity.pdbx_description
1 polymer ?
#
loop_
_entity_poly.entity_id
_entity_poly.type
_entity_poly.pdbx_seq_one_letter_code
_entity_poly.pdbx_strand_id
1 'polypeptide(L)'
;ERKKKKNKQYQPNYFISLPITNPKITGSIQAVQDAIVQKDQRLSKAMVRSGSLHVTMLVMHLSSEEEISIAVGALSDSKVFVDDLLKGKRVDLSFQGIDHFRNQVGFANLAENDHTALLKEIAETMKKIFQEKGIMTGEERAFKPHLTFMKLSKSTELRKQV
;
A
#
# COMPACT_ATOMS: atom_id res chain seq x y z
N GLU A 1 6.28 -8.66 -39.77
CA GLU A 1 6.01 -8.81 -38.33
C GLU A 1 5.88 -7.42 -37.68
N ARG A 2 4.71 -7.10 -37.15
CA ARG A 2 4.46 -5.79 -36.52
C ARG A 2 5.13 -5.77 -35.14
N LYS A 3 6.16 -4.95 -34.98
CA LYS A 3 6.76 -4.61 -33.67
C LYS A 3 5.64 -4.25 -32.70
N LYS A 4 5.47 -5.04 -31.62
CA LYS A 4 4.63 -4.67 -30.47
C LYS A 4 5.02 -3.25 -30.06
N LYS A 5 4.12 -2.28 -30.23
CA LYS A 5 4.25 -0.95 -29.62
C LYS A 5 4.53 -1.21 -28.13
N LYS A 6 5.64 -0.69 -27.60
CA LYS A 6 5.85 -0.64 -26.15
C LYS A 6 4.59 -0.06 -25.55
N ASN A 7 3.84 -0.84 -24.77
CA ASN A 7 2.68 -0.33 -24.03
C ASN A 7 3.15 0.96 -23.34
N LYS A 8 2.37 2.04 -23.48
CA LYS A 8 2.55 3.21 -22.60
C LYS A 8 2.65 2.65 -21.19
N GLN A 9 3.82 2.84 -20.59
CA GLN A 9 4.24 2.09 -19.42
C GLN A 9 3.25 2.39 -18.29
N TYR A 10 2.51 1.36 -17.85
CA TYR A 10 1.62 1.46 -16.71
C TYR A 10 2.39 2.08 -15.53
N GLN A 11 1.97 3.28 -15.11
CA GLN A 11 2.54 3.96 -13.96
C GLN A 11 1.41 4.32 -13.01
N PRO A 12 1.28 3.64 -11.85
CA PRO A 12 0.25 3.98 -10.88
C PRO A 12 0.34 5.45 -10.46
N ASN A 13 -0.81 6.10 -10.36
CA ASN A 13 -0.95 7.46 -9.83
C ASN A 13 -2.03 7.56 -8.73
N TYR A 14 -2.84 6.52 -8.54
CA TYR A 14 -3.80 6.38 -7.45
C TYR A 14 -3.65 5.05 -6.75
N PHE A 15 -4.18 4.97 -5.53
CA PHE A 15 -4.24 3.74 -4.77
C PHE A 15 -5.40 3.75 -3.75
N ILE A 16 -5.86 2.57 -3.37
CA ILE A 16 -6.75 2.39 -2.22
C ILE A 16 -5.89 2.20 -0.97
N SER A 17 -6.24 2.96 0.07
CA SER A 17 -5.51 3.02 1.32
C SER A 17 -6.34 2.41 2.44
N LEU A 18 -5.71 1.57 3.27
CA LEU A 18 -6.20 1.25 4.60
C LEU A 18 -5.40 2.11 5.62
N PRO A 19 -5.97 3.22 6.12
CA PRO A 19 -5.26 4.15 6.99
C PRO A 19 -5.01 3.55 8.38
N ILE A 20 -3.86 3.84 8.97
CA ILE A 20 -3.57 3.45 10.36
C ILE A 20 -4.19 4.46 11.32
N THR A 21 -5.21 4.03 12.07
CA THR A 21 -5.94 4.87 13.01
C THR A 21 -5.59 4.60 14.47
N ASN A 22 -4.99 3.44 14.77
CA ASN A 22 -4.63 3.07 16.14
C ASN A 22 -3.39 3.86 16.62
N PRO A 23 -3.51 4.73 17.63
CA PRO A 23 -2.41 5.58 18.08
C PRO A 23 -1.23 4.79 18.68
N LYS A 24 -1.45 3.57 19.16
CA LYS A 24 -0.37 2.70 19.64
C LYS A 24 0.53 2.24 18.48
N ILE A 25 -0.05 1.96 17.32
CA ILE A 25 0.71 1.57 16.12
C ILE A 25 1.51 2.78 15.63
N THR A 26 0.87 3.94 15.49
CA THR A 26 1.58 5.15 15.01
C THR A 26 2.68 5.58 15.97
N GLY A 27 2.46 5.52 17.29
CA GLY A 27 3.48 5.79 18.31
C GLY A 27 4.65 4.80 18.27
N SER A 28 4.36 3.50 18.09
CA SER A 28 5.42 2.48 17.98
C SER A 28 6.27 2.68 16.72
N ILE A 29 5.64 3.01 15.59
CA ILE A 29 6.36 3.34 14.35
C ILE A 29 7.22 4.60 14.53
N GLN A 30 6.68 5.64 15.18
CA GLN A 30 7.45 6.86 15.46
C GLN A 30 8.70 6.55 16.30
N ALA A 31 8.58 5.72 17.34
CA ALA A 31 9.73 5.30 18.15
C ALA A 31 10.81 4.58 17.33
N VAL A 32 10.41 3.74 16.36
CA VAL A 32 11.36 3.10 15.42
C VAL A 32 12.03 4.15 14.54
N GLN A 33 11.28 5.10 13.99
CA GLN A 33 11.83 6.18 13.17
C GLN A 33 12.84 7.03 13.96
N ASP A 34 12.49 7.41 15.20
CA ASP A 34 13.33 8.22 16.08
C ASP A 34 14.64 7.49 16.41
N ALA A 35 14.56 6.18 16.71
CA ALA A 35 15.74 5.36 16.97
C ALA A 35 16.68 5.29 15.75
N ILE A 36 16.13 5.20 14.54
CA ILE A 36 16.92 5.22 13.29
C ILE A 36 17.58 6.59 13.08
N VAL A 37 16.82 7.69 13.25
CA VAL A 37 17.33 9.05 13.07
C VAL A 37 18.39 9.38 14.12
N GLN A 38 18.25 8.89 15.35
CA GLN A 38 19.26 9.05 16.39
C GLN A 38 20.60 8.43 15.99
N LYS A 39 20.59 7.32 15.24
CA LYS A 39 21.80 6.67 14.72
C LYS A 39 22.38 7.39 13.51
N ASP A 40 21.54 7.92 12.61
CA ASP A 40 21.96 8.73 11.48
C ASP A 40 20.93 9.81 11.15
N GLN A 41 21.26 11.05 11.52
CA GLN A 41 20.37 12.21 11.35
C GLN A 41 20.01 12.49 9.90
N ARG A 42 20.83 12.05 8.93
CA ARG A 42 20.57 12.24 7.50
C ARG A 42 19.30 11.49 7.06
N LEU A 43 18.96 10.39 7.74
CA LEU A 43 17.80 9.54 7.43
C LEU A 43 16.45 10.18 7.81
N SER A 44 16.44 11.27 8.58
CA SER A 44 15.21 12.02 8.90
C SER A 44 14.38 12.38 7.65
N LYS A 45 15.04 12.76 6.56
CA LYS A 45 14.41 13.10 5.27
C LYS A 45 13.74 11.90 4.58
N ALA A 46 14.11 10.67 4.94
CA ALA A 46 13.55 9.43 4.39
C ALA A 46 12.27 8.96 5.11
N MET A 47 11.95 9.53 6.28
CA MET A 47 10.83 9.06 7.11
C MET A 47 9.47 9.37 6.48
N VAL A 48 8.54 8.41 6.59
CA VAL A 48 7.13 8.60 6.25
C VAL A 48 6.46 9.35 7.40
N ARG A 49 5.63 10.36 7.09
CA ARG A 49 4.95 11.14 8.13
C ARG A 49 3.92 10.26 8.81
N SER A 50 3.80 10.36 10.14
CA SER A 50 2.83 9.60 10.94
C SER A 50 1.40 9.69 10.39
N GLY A 51 0.93 10.89 10.03
CA GLY A 51 -0.41 11.10 9.43
C GLY A 51 -0.60 10.53 8.01
N SER A 52 0.43 9.95 7.41
CA SER A 52 0.37 9.28 6.09
C SER A 52 0.61 7.78 6.17
N LEU A 53 0.67 7.19 7.37
CA LEU A 53 0.83 5.76 7.57
C LEU A 53 -0.41 5.00 7.08
N HIS A 54 -0.18 4.02 6.21
CA HIS A 54 -1.24 3.20 5.62
C HIS A 54 -0.70 1.86 5.12
N VAL A 55 -1.60 0.90 4.93
CA VAL A 55 -1.38 -0.27 4.08
C VAL A 55 -2.00 0.02 2.71
N THR A 56 -1.20 -0.09 1.64
CA THR A 56 -1.68 0.09 0.27
C THR A 56 -2.43 -1.16 -0.17
N MET A 57 -3.74 -1.10 -0.37
CA MET A 57 -4.58 -2.26 -0.72
C MET A 57 -4.58 -2.58 -2.21
N LEU A 58 -4.61 -1.53 -3.05
CA LEU A 58 -4.67 -1.66 -4.51
C LEU A 58 -4.01 -0.44 -5.14
N VAL A 59 -3.18 -0.62 -6.16
CA VAL A 59 -2.61 0.47 -6.97
C VAL A 59 -3.27 0.49 -8.34
N MET A 60 -3.52 1.68 -8.88
CA MET A 60 -4.20 1.87 -10.16
C MET A 60 -3.66 3.09 -10.91
N HIS A 61 -3.98 3.15 -12.20
CA HIS A 61 -3.76 4.32 -13.03
C HIS A 61 -5.10 4.90 -13.47
N LEU A 62 -5.33 6.18 -13.19
CA LEU A 62 -6.50 6.94 -13.62
C LEU A 62 -6.03 8.13 -14.47
N SER A 63 -6.45 8.18 -15.73
CA SER A 63 -6.06 9.15 -16.76
C SER A 63 -7.05 10.30 -16.95
N SER A 64 -8.27 10.22 -16.39
CA SER A 64 -9.34 11.21 -16.58
C SER A 64 -10.26 11.34 -15.36
N GLU A 65 -11.04 12.44 -15.32
CA GLU A 65 -12.09 12.62 -14.31
C GLU A 65 -13.18 11.54 -14.39
N GLU A 66 -13.46 11.04 -15.59
CA GLU A 66 -14.37 9.91 -15.81
C GLU A 66 -13.84 8.64 -15.14
N GLU A 67 -12.55 8.31 -15.32
CA GLU A 67 -11.94 7.16 -14.64
C GLU A 67 -11.91 7.34 -13.12
N ILE A 68 -11.74 8.57 -12.62
CA ILE A 68 -11.89 8.87 -11.18
C ILE A 68 -13.32 8.57 -10.71
N SER A 69 -14.33 9.02 -11.44
CA SER A 69 -15.74 8.74 -11.11
C SER A 69 -16.04 7.23 -11.11
N ILE A 70 -15.54 6.50 -12.12
CA ILE A 70 -15.65 5.04 -12.19
C ILE A 70 -14.97 4.38 -11.00
N ALA A 71 -13.77 4.82 -10.61
CA ALA A 71 -13.03 4.29 -9.46
C ALA A 71 -13.76 4.54 -8.12
N VAL A 72 -14.43 5.69 -7.96
CA VAL A 72 -15.28 5.98 -6.79
C VAL A 72 -16.49 5.05 -6.75
N GLY A 73 -17.13 4.81 -7.90
CA GLY A 73 -18.19 3.82 -8.03
C GLY A 73 -17.70 2.40 -7.70
N ALA A 74 -16.53 2.01 -8.21
CA ALA A 74 -15.89 0.72 -7.93
C ALA A 74 -15.60 0.52 -6.44
N LEU A 75 -15.11 1.56 -5.76
CA LEU A 75 -14.88 1.53 -4.32
C LEU A 75 -16.21 1.38 -3.55
N SER A 76 -17.25 2.10 -3.96
CA SER A 76 -18.58 1.98 -3.34
C SER A 76 -19.16 0.58 -3.51
N ASP A 77 -19.08 0.01 -4.71
CA ASP A 77 -19.58 -1.33 -5.02
C ASP A 77 -18.81 -2.42 -4.25
N SER A 78 -17.51 -2.20 -4.03
CA SER A 78 -16.68 -3.13 -3.26
C SER A 78 -17.17 -3.31 -1.81
N LYS A 79 -17.90 -2.34 -1.26
CA LYS A 79 -18.45 -2.43 0.10
C LYS A 79 -19.33 -3.66 0.28
N VAL A 80 -20.22 -3.95 -0.66
CA VAL A 80 -21.17 -5.07 -0.54
C VAL A 80 -20.42 -6.40 -0.46
N PHE A 81 -19.42 -6.59 -1.30
CA PHE A 81 -18.59 -7.78 -1.31
C PHE A 81 -17.72 -7.92 -0.07
N VAL A 82 -17.13 -6.81 0.40
CA VAL A 82 -16.35 -6.82 1.64
C VAL A 82 -17.25 -7.15 2.83
N ASP A 83 -18.43 -6.55 2.93
CA ASP A 83 -19.37 -6.83 4.02
C ASP A 83 -19.83 -8.30 4.02
N ASP A 84 -20.12 -8.89 2.85
CA ASP A 84 -20.46 -10.30 2.70
C ASP A 84 -19.31 -11.23 3.07
N LEU A 85 -18.08 -10.89 2.67
CA LEU A 85 -16.89 -11.66 3.01
C LEU A 85 -16.61 -11.64 4.52
N LEU A 86 -16.82 -10.48 5.16
CA LEU A 86 -16.62 -10.31 6.60
C LEU A 86 -17.72 -10.99 7.42
N LYS A 87 -18.95 -11.09 6.92
CA LYS A 87 -20.11 -11.64 7.67
C LYS A 87 -20.26 -11.02 9.07
N GLY A 88 -20.01 -9.72 9.18
CA GLY A 88 -20.02 -8.96 10.44
C GLY A 88 -18.81 -9.20 11.37
N LYS A 89 -17.84 -10.01 10.97
CA LYS A 89 -16.58 -10.22 11.73
C LYS A 89 -15.61 -9.05 11.50
N ARG A 90 -14.73 -8.82 12.47
CA ARG A 90 -13.64 -7.85 12.36
C ARG A 90 -12.38 -8.51 11.79
N VAL A 91 -11.59 -7.71 11.08
CA VAL A 91 -10.25 -8.10 10.62
C VAL A 91 -9.23 -7.41 11.51
N ASP A 92 -8.61 -8.18 12.40
CA ASP A 92 -7.61 -7.67 13.32
C ASP A 92 -6.21 -7.81 12.70
N LEU A 93 -5.64 -6.67 12.30
CA LEU A 93 -4.32 -6.62 11.69
C LEU A 93 -3.26 -6.31 12.75
N SER A 94 -2.35 -7.26 12.96
CA SER A 94 -1.20 -7.09 13.85
C SER A 94 0.06 -6.82 13.04
N PHE A 95 0.87 -5.84 13.45
CA PHE A 95 2.17 -5.57 12.84
C PHE A 95 3.28 -6.11 13.73
N GLN A 96 4.20 -6.89 13.15
CA GLN A 96 5.30 -7.52 13.89
C GLN A 96 6.55 -7.63 13.04
N GLY A 97 7.70 -7.28 13.62
CA GLY A 97 8.97 -7.29 12.92
C GLY A 97 9.08 -6.18 11.87
N ILE A 98 10.29 -6.04 11.32
CA ILE A 98 10.62 -5.08 10.28
C ILE A 98 11.37 -5.79 9.16
N ASP A 99 11.22 -5.29 7.95
CA ASP A 99 11.91 -5.79 6.75
C ASP A 99 12.09 -4.64 5.75
N HIS A 100 12.68 -4.93 4.60
CA HIS A 100 12.96 -3.95 3.56
C HIS A 100 12.71 -4.45 2.14
N PHE A 101 12.41 -3.52 1.23
CA PHE A 101 12.50 -3.78 -0.20
C PHE A 101 13.84 -3.27 -0.71
N ARG A 102 14.75 -4.19 -1.00
CA ARG A 102 16.06 -3.93 -1.61
C ARG A 102 16.87 -2.85 -0.87
N ASN A 103 16.79 -2.80 0.47
CA ASN A 103 17.42 -1.76 1.30
C ASN A 103 16.95 -0.31 1.02
N GLN A 104 15.87 -0.11 0.25
CA GLN A 104 15.42 1.21 -0.20
C GLN A 104 14.12 1.68 0.47
N VAL A 105 13.33 0.73 0.96
CA VAL A 105 12.05 0.97 1.65
C VAL A 105 12.04 0.13 2.91
N GLY A 106 11.93 0.75 4.08
CA GLY A 106 11.78 0.06 5.37
C GLY A 106 10.32 0.02 5.79
N PHE A 107 9.85 -1.16 6.17
CA PHE A 107 8.46 -1.39 6.54
C PHE A 107 8.29 -2.38 7.69
N ALA A 108 7.17 -2.27 8.41
CA ALA A 108 6.74 -3.28 9.37
C ALA A 108 5.89 -4.34 8.65
N ASN A 109 6.09 -5.61 9.01
CA ASN A 109 5.33 -6.72 8.42
C ASN A 109 3.96 -6.86 9.09
N LEU A 110 2.99 -7.39 8.34
CA LEU A 110 1.78 -7.95 8.93
C LEU A 110 2.10 -9.35 9.49
N ALA A 111 1.62 -9.64 10.70
CA ALA A 111 1.70 -10.98 11.26
C ALA A 111 0.89 -11.96 10.38
N GLU A 112 1.48 -13.11 10.05
CA GLU A 112 0.79 -14.12 9.26
C GLU A 112 -0.21 -14.89 10.13
N ASN A 113 -1.50 -14.75 9.79
CA ASN A 113 -2.62 -15.40 10.45
C ASN A 113 -3.86 -15.38 9.52
N ASP A 114 -4.97 -15.93 9.97
CA ASP A 114 -6.23 -15.98 9.21
C ASP A 114 -6.77 -14.60 8.82
N HIS A 115 -6.57 -13.57 9.66
CA HIS A 115 -6.98 -12.20 9.34
C HIS A 115 -6.16 -11.60 8.18
N THR A 116 -4.87 -11.95 8.09
CA THR A 116 -4.02 -11.54 6.96
C THR A 116 -4.40 -12.28 5.68
N ALA A 117 -4.85 -13.53 5.76
CA ALA A 117 -5.40 -14.25 4.60
C ALA A 117 -6.69 -13.59 4.09
N LEU A 118 -7.60 -13.25 5.01
CA LEU A 118 -8.84 -12.53 4.72
C LEU A 118 -8.58 -11.15 4.10
N LEU A 119 -7.58 -10.40 4.59
CA LEU A 119 -7.17 -9.13 3.99
C LEU A 119 -6.70 -9.28 2.54
N LYS A 120 -5.99 -10.38 2.22
CA LYS A 120 -5.54 -10.68 0.85
C LYS A 120 -6.73 -10.98 -0.07
N GLU A 121 -7.73 -11.70 0.43
CA GLU A 121 -8.96 -11.98 -0.31
C GLU A 121 -9.77 -10.71 -0.58
N ILE A 122 -9.87 -9.80 0.41
CA ILE A 122 -10.45 -8.47 0.23
C ILE A 122 -9.73 -7.71 -0.89
N ALA A 123 -8.39 -7.62 -0.82
CA ALA A 123 -7.60 -6.89 -1.82
C ALA A 123 -7.80 -7.45 -3.24
N GLU A 124 -7.83 -8.78 -3.38
CA GLU A 124 -8.02 -9.42 -4.68
C GLU A 124 -9.45 -9.24 -5.22
N THR A 125 -10.45 -9.26 -4.34
CA THR A 125 -11.84 -8.97 -4.72
C THR A 125 -11.98 -7.53 -5.19
N MET A 126 -11.41 -6.57 -4.46
CA MET A 126 -11.38 -5.17 -4.89
C MET A 126 -10.68 -5.01 -6.24
N LYS A 127 -9.55 -5.68 -6.44
CA LYS A 127 -8.83 -5.66 -7.72
C LYS A 127 -9.71 -6.13 -8.87
N LYS A 128 -10.44 -7.24 -8.72
CA LYS A 128 -11.37 -7.76 -9.73
C LYS A 128 -12.48 -6.78 -10.07
N ILE A 129 -13.14 -6.19 -9.07
CA ILE A 129 -14.21 -5.20 -9.27
C ILE A 129 -13.70 -3.98 -10.06
N PHE A 130 -12.52 -3.48 -9.73
CA PHE A 130 -11.91 -2.36 -10.45
C PHE A 130 -11.57 -2.74 -11.89
N GLN A 131 -11.02 -3.93 -12.12
CA GLN A 131 -10.70 -4.44 -13.46
C GLN A 131 -11.95 -4.66 -14.32
N GLU A 132 -13.03 -5.20 -13.74
CA GLU A 132 -14.33 -5.39 -14.41
C GLU A 132 -14.96 -4.07 -14.86
N LYS A 133 -14.70 -2.99 -14.12
CA LYS A 133 -15.09 -1.62 -14.50
C LYS A 133 -14.10 -0.94 -15.45
N GLY A 134 -13.13 -1.68 -16.00
CA GLY A 134 -12.17 -1.18 -16.98
C GLY A 134 -11.02 -0.36 -16.39
N ILE A 135 -10.87 -0.30 -15.06
CA ILE A 135 -9.76 0.42 -14.43
C ILE A 135 -8.48 -0.41 -14.53
N MET A 136 -7.43 0.22 -15.05
CA MET A 136 -6.11 -0.38 -15.13
C MET A 136 -5.49 -0.47 -13.73
N THR A 137 -5.47 -1.67 -13.16
CA THR A 137 -4.80 -1.99 -11.89
C THR A 137 -3.41 -2.58 -12.16
N GLY A 138 -2.50 -2.49 -11.19
CA GLY A 138 -1.08 -2.75 -11.42
C GLY A 138 -0.66 -4.19 -11.69
N GLU A 139 0.66 -4.40 -11.73
CA GLU A 139 1.29 -5.69 -12.07
C GLU A 139 0.66 -6.87 -11.33
N GLU A 140 0.65 -8.05 -11.95
CA GLU A 140 0.14 -9.32 -11.39
C GLU A 140 0.91 -9.85 -10.16
N ARG A 141 1.76 -9.03 -9.54
CA ARG A 141 2.46 -9.44 -8.32
C ARG A 141 1.45 -9.69 -7.22
N ALA A 142 1.68 -10.78 -6.49
CA ALA A 142 0.90 -11.10 -5.31
C ALA A 142 0.91 -9.92 -4.32
N PHE A 143 -0.26 -9.62 -3.78
CA PHE A 143 -0.42 -8.60 -2.75
C PHE A 143 0.38 -8.96 -1.49
N LYS A 144 1.30 -8.06 -1.12
CA LYS A 144 2.14 -8.17 0.08
C LYS A 144 1.85 -6.97 0.99
N PRO A 145 0.90 -7.09 1.94
CA PRO A 145 0.57 -6.00 2.84
C PRO A 145 1.77 -5.67 3.74
N HIS A 146 2.07 -4.39 3.87
CA HIS A 146 3.15 -3.89 4.70
C HIS A 146 2.85 -2.44 5.12
N LEU A 147 3.43 -2.01 6.24
CA LEU A 147 3.34 -0.63 6.71
C LEU A 147 4.68 0.07 6.54
N THR A 148 4.79 0.88 5.49
CA THR A 148 6.04 1.59 5.22
C THR A 148 6.25 2.73 6.21
N PHE A 149 7.41 2.75 6.87
CA PHE A 149 7.81 3.84 7.76
C PHE A 149 8.97 4.68 7.20
N MET A 150 9.73 4.20 6.21
CA MET A 150 10.77 5.00 5.55
C MET A 150 10.98 4.62 4.08
N LYS A 151 11.35 5.59 3.25
CA LYS A 151 11.70 5.40 1.83
C LYS A 151 12.88 6.30 1.46
N LEU A 152 13.99 5.71 1.04
CA LEU A 152 15.17 6.48 0.60
C LEU A 152 14.89 7.32 -0.65
N SER A 153 13.91 6.93 -1.47
CA SER A 153 13.48 7.73 -2.63
C SER A 153 12.97 9.13 -2.28
N LYS A 154 12.66 9.41 -0.99
CA LYS A 154 12.30 10.75 -0.52
C LYS A 154 13.52 11.68 -0.36
N SER A 155 14.74 11.15 -0.46
CA SER A 155 15.99 11.91 -0.51
C SER A 155 16.89 11.36 -1.61
N THR A 156 17.03 12.11 -2.71
CA THR A 156 17.86 11.73 -3.86
C THR A 156 19.33 11.55 -3.50
N GLU A 157 19.83 12.30 -2.52
CA GLU A 157 21.20 12.18 -1.99
C GLU A 157 21.42 10.85 -1.29
N LEU A 158 20.49 10.45 -0.41
CA LEU A 158 20.58 9.20 0.35
C LEU A 158 20.42 7.98 -0.55
N ARG A 159 19.49 8.03 -1.51
CA ARG A 159 19.24 6.92 -2.44
C ARG A 159 20.47 6.52 -3.26
N LYS A 160 21.36 7.47 -3.58
CA LYS A 160 22.58 7.22 -4.36
C LYS A 160 23.72 6.57 -3.56
N GLN A 161 23.60 6.55 -2.23
CA GLN A 161 24.65 6.07 -1.31
C GLN A 161 24.48 4.60 -0.90
N VAL A 162 23.41 3.94 -1.37
CA VAL A 162 23.02 2.56 -1.03
C VAL A 162 23.01 1.70 -2.27
#